data_AF-A0AAN8HSS2-F1
#
_entry.id   AF-A0AAN8HSS2-F1
#
_cell.length_a   1.000
_cell.length_b   1.000
_cell.length_c   1.000
_cell.angle_alpha   90.00
_cell.angle_beta   90.00
_cell.angle_gamma   90.00
#
_symmetry.space_group_name_H-M   'P 1'
#
loop_
_entity.id
_entity.type
_entity.pdbx_description
1 polymer ?
#
loop_
_entity_poly.entity_id
_entity_poly.type
_entity_poly.pdbx_seq_one_letter_code
_entity_poly.pdbx_strand_id
1 'polypeptide(L)'
;MLTVLVTDFLPRTYWKYIELNVKYSSVYRRYNENMPKFLKDRPRSVADHVMSRLTEAQCYEANDIVAKGNGMFHVKSQSHPCTQHNINFGESIIMPSCTCKDWAKHKLPCKHFCAVFNHVHEWGWEKLASNYR
;
A
#
# COMPACT_ATOMS: atom_id res chain seq x y z
N MET A 1 0.72 -15.58 34.63
CA MET A 1 0.15 -14.90 33.44
C MET A 1 1.09 -14.93 32.24
N LEU A 2 2.39 -14.67 32.41
CA LEU A 2 3.38 -14.73 31.32
C LEU A 2 3.47 -16.12 30.65
N THR A 3 3.36 -17.19 31.43
CA THR A 3 3.38 -18.58 30.93
C THR A 3 2.25 -18.83 29.92
N VAL A 4 1.02 -18.40 30.21
CA VAL A 4 -0.12 -18.54 29.28
C VAL A 4 0.12 -17.78 27.97
N LEU A 5 0.73 -16.59 28.04
CA LEU A 5 1.06 -15.83 26.83
C LEU A 5 2.06 -16.59 25.94
N VAL A 6 3.12 -17.13 26.53
CA VAL A 6 4.21 -17.79 25.79
C VAL A 6 3.83 -19.20 25.34
N THR A 7 3.15 -19.98 26.17
CA THR A 7 2.88 -21.40 25.88
C THR A 7 1.58 -21.63 25.13
N ASP A 8 0.62 -20.68 25.18
CA ASP A 8 -0.71 -20.87 24.60
C ASP A 8 -1.06 -19.77 23.60
N PHE A 9 -1.07 -18.51 24.03
CA PHE A 9 -1.57 -17.41 23.20
C PHE A 9 -0.71 -17.15 21.94
N LEU A 10 0.61 -16.97 22.11
CA LEU A 10 1.51 -16.68 21.00
C LEU A 10 1.57 -17.82 19.98
N PRO A 11 1.75 -19.11 20.39
CA PRO A 11 1.71 -20.23 19.47
C PRO A 11 0.39 -20.31 18.69
N ARG A 12 -0.77 -20.21 19.36
CA ARG A 12 -2.09 -20.26 18.69
C ARG A 12 -2.28 -19.11 17.71
N THR A 13 -1.86 -17.90 18.09
CA THR A 13 -1.97 -16.72 17.22
C THR A 13 -1.07 -16.84 16.00
N TYR A 14 0.14 -17.38 16.18
CA TYR A 14 1.07 -17.67 15.10
C TYR A 14 0.52 -18.73 14.13
N TRP A 15 -0.04 -19.83 14.64
CA TRP A 15 -0.72 -20.84 13.83
C TRP A 15 -1.86 -20.24 13.01
N LYS A 16 -2.71 -19.44 13.65
CA LYS A 16 -3.80 -18.74 12.98
C LYS A 16 -3.28 -17.77 11.90
N TYR A 17 -2.17 -17.08 12.16
CA TYR A 17 -1.53 -16.21 11.17
C TYR A 17 -1.06 -17.00 9.94
N ILE A 18 -0.38 -18.14 10.13
CA ILE A 18 0.03 -19.02 9.02
C ILE A 18 -1.19 -19.53 8.25
N GLU A 19 -2.17 -20.08 8.96
CA GLU A 19 -3.39 -20.64 8.37
C GLU A 19 -4.10 -19.61 7.48
N LEU A 20 -4.25 -18.37 7.98
CA LEU A 20 -4.87 -17.29 7.22
C LEU A 20 -4.03 -16.95 5.98
N ASN A 21 -2.71 -16.80 6.09
CA ASN A 21 -1.87 -16.51 4.93
C ASN A 21 -1.96 -17.59 3.85
N VAL A 22 -2.00 -18.88 4.24
CA VAL A 22 -2.20 -19.98 3.29
C VAL A 22 -3.57 -19.88 2.62
N LYS A 23 -4.65 -19.69 3.40
CA LYS A 23 -6.02 -19.56 2.87
C LYS A 23 -6.19 -18.38 1.91
N TYR A 24 -5.44 -17.31 2.12
CA TYR A 24 -5.45 -16.12 1.26
C TYR A 24 -4.41 -16.14 0.16
N SER A 25 -3.65 -17.24 0.00
CA SER A 25 -2.68 -17.39 -1.08
C SER A 25 -3.32 -17.94 -2.37
N SER A 26 -2.65 -17.70 -3.49
CA SER A 26 -2.96 -18.24 -4.81
C SER A 26 -2.97 -19.78 -4.84
N VAL A 27 -2.22 -20.43 -3.93
CA VAL A 27 -2.13 -21.89 -3.80
C VAL A 27 -3.45 -22.49 -3.26
N TYR A 28 -4.16 -21.75 -2.41
CA TYR A 28 -5.42 -22.22 -1.82
C TYR A 28 -6.64 -21.83 -2.66
N ARG A 29 -6.69 -20.57 -3.15
CA ARG A 29 -7.82 -20.06 -3.92
C ARG A 29 -7.36 -19.12 -5.02
N ARG A 30 -8.00 -19.21 -6.19
CA ARG A 30 -7.81 -18.25 -7.28
C ARG A 30 -8.29 -16.86 -6.88
N TYR A 31 -7.46 -15.85 -7.13
CA TYR A 31 -7.81 -14.45 -6.98
C TYR A 31 -8.78 -13.98 -8.07
N ASN A 32 -9.51 -12.90 -7.77
CA ASN A 32 -10.27 -12.17 -8.78
C ASN A 32 -9.32 -11.59 -9.84
N GLU A 33 -9.72 -11.63 -11.12
CA GLU A 33 -8.93 -11.11 -12.25
C GLU A 33 -8.66 -9.61 -12.13
N ASN A 34 -9.56 -8.86 -11.48
CA ASN A 34 -9.41 -7.43 -11.23
C ASN A 34 -8.31 -7.11 -10.21
N MET A 35 -7.77 -8.12 -9.51
CA MET A 35 -6.74 -7.90 -8.49
C MET A 35 -5.37 -7.66 -9.14
N PRO A 36 -4.71 -6.51 -8.85
CA PRO A 36 -3.37 -6.24 -9.37
C PRO A 36 -2.38 -7.33 -8.97
N LYS A 37 -1.54 -7.74 -9.92
CA LYS A 37 -0.57 -8.82 -9.72
C LYS A 37 0.36 -8.56 -8.53
N PHE A 38 0.75 -7.31 -8.30
CA PHE A 38 1.65 -6.93 -7.20
C PHE A 38 1.03 -7.09 -5.79
N LEU A 39 -0.30 -7.23 -5.68
CA LEU A 39 -0.99 -7.51 -4.41
C LEU A 39 -1.25 -8.99 -4.18
N LYS A 40 -1.06 -9.84 -5.18
CA LYS A 40 -1.25 -11.29 -5.03
C LYS A 40 -0.24 -11.84 -4.02
N ASP A 41 -0.69 -12.77 -3.18
CA ASP A 41 0.08 -13.41 -2.12
C ASP A 41 0.66 -12.46 -1.07
N ARG A 42 0.19 -11.19 -1.02
CA ARG A 42 0.50 -10.26 0.06
C ARG A 42 -0.44 -10.50 1.26
N PRO A 43 0.00 -10.13 2.48
CA PRO A 43 -0.86 -10.21 3.66
C PRO A 43 -2.20 -9.53 3.41
N ARG A 44 -3.29 -10.18 3.81
CA ARG A 44 -4.66 -9.72 3.52
C ARG A 44 -4.90 -8.26 3.91
N SER A 45 -4.41 -7.85 5.07
CA SER A 45 -4.54 -6.47 5.55
C SER A 45 -3.90 -5.45 4.61
N VAL A 46 -2.77 -5.79 3.99
CA VAL A 46 -2.08 -4.95 3.01
C VAL A 46 -2.87 -4.90 1.71
N ALA A 47 -3.29 -6.06 1.20
CA ALA A 47 -4.06 -6.14 -0.03
C ALA A 47 -5.39 -5.38 0.07
N ASP A 48 -6.15 -5.59 1.14
CA ASP A 48 -7.44 -4.93 1.38
C ASP A 48 -7.25 -3.40 1.52
N HIS A 49 -6.19 -2.95 2.21
CA HIS A 49 -5.87 -1.54 2.33
C HIS A 49 -5.59 -0.92 0.96
N VAL A 50 -4.62 -1.45 0.20
CA VAL A 50 -4.19 -0.86 -1.07
C VAL A 50 -5.31 -0.93 -2.11
N MET A 51 -6.11 -2.00 -2.13
CA MET A 51 -7.27 -2.09 -3.00
C MET A 51 -8.30 -0.98 -2.71
N SER A 52 -8.62 -0.74 -1.43
CA SER A 52 -9.50 0.37 -1.03
C SER A 52 -8.94 1.71 -1.49
N ARG A 53 -7.63 1.92 -1.39
CA ARG A 53 -6.98 3.17 -1.82
C ARG A 53 -6.90 3.32 -3.34
N LEU A 54 -6.79 2.24 -4.09
CA LEU A 54 -6.90 2.23 -5.55
C LEU A 54 -8.28 2.70 -6.02
N THR A 55 -9.35 2.22 -5.37
CA THR A 55 -10.72 2.68 -5.67
C THR A 55 -10.90 4.16 -5.32
N GLU A 56 -10.45 4.59 -4.13
CA GLU A 56 -10.49 6.00 -3.75
C GLU A 56 -9.66 6.90 -4.69
N ALA A 57 -8.60 6.37 -5.29
CA ALA A 57 -7.75 7.12 -6.20
C ALA A 57 -8.38 7.36 -7.58
N GLN A 58 -9.52 6.75 -7.90
CA GLN A 58 -10.19 6.90 -9.21
C GLN A 58 -10.75 8.30 -9.45
N CYS A 59 -10.94 9.10 -8.39
CA CYS A 59 -11.43 10.48 -8.50
C CYS A 59 -10.33 11.52 -8.68
N TYR A 60 -9.07 11.09 -8.89
CA TYR A 60 -8.00 11.97 -9.32
C TYR A 60 -7.95 12.05 -10.85
N GLU A 61 -7.49 13.18 -11.38
CA GLU A 61 -7.16 13.33 -12.78
C GLU A 61 -5.66 13.49 -12.98
N ALA A 62 -5.18 13.32 -14.21
CA ALA A 62 -3.76 13.50 -14.55
C ALA A 62 -3.25 14.90 -14.17
N ASN A 63 -4.09 15.94 -14.29
CA ASN A 63 -3.76 17.31 -13.92
C ASN A 63 -3.62 17.54 -12.40
N ASP A 64 -4.12 16.63 -11.57
CA ASP A 64 -3.97 16.70 -10.11
C ASP A 64 -2.61 16.20 -9.63
N ILE A 65 -1.79 15.65 -10.53
CA ILE A 65 -0.51 15.01 -10.24
C ILE A 65 0.61 15.77 -10.96
N VAL A 66 1.53 16.32 -10.18
CA VAL A 66 2.69 17.06 -10.69
C VAL A 66 3.96 16.31 -10.33
N ALA A 67 4.66 15.78 -11.34
CA ALA A 67 5.97 15.17 -11.16
C ALA A 67 7.03 16.23 -10.85
N LYS A 68 7.85 16.00 -9.83
CA LYS A 68 9.01 16.84 -9.48
C LYS A 68 10.36 16.23 -9.89
N GLY A 69 10.34 14.99 -10.38
CA GLY A 69 11.55 14.22 -10.71
C GLY A 69 11.99 13.30 -9.56
N ASN A 70 12.87 12.35 -9.87
CA ASN A 70 13.45 11.40 -8.91
C ASN A 70 12.42 10.67 -8.03
N GLY A 71 11.28 10.29 -8.60
CA GLY A 71 10.20 9.61 -7.86
C GLY A 71 9.45 10.45 -6.86
N MET A 72 9.58 11.77 -6.95
CA MET A 72 8.82 12.73 -6.17
C MET A 72 7.64 13.30 -6.96
N PHE A 73 6.49 13.36 -6.30
CA PHE A 73 5.25 13.87 -6.87
C PHE A 73 4.53 14.79 -5.87
N HIS A 74 3.84 15.79 -6.38
CA HIS A 74 2.78 16.47 -5.65
C HIS A 74 1.44 16.01 -6.16
N VAL A 75 0.56 15.63 -5.25
CA VAL A 75 -0.81 15.25 -5.59
C VAL A 75 -1.76 16.15 -4.82
N LYS A 76 -2.75 16.73 -5.52
CA LYS A 76 -3.73 17.65 -4.94
C LYS A 76 -4.48 17.00 -3.78
N SER A 77 -4.78 17.77 -2.74
CA SER A 77 -5.66 17.30 -1.68
C SER A 77 -7.12 17.44 -2.12
N GLN A 78 -7.89 16.37 -1.98
CA GLN A 78 -9.33 16.39 -2.25
C GLN A 78 -10.12 17.15 -1.18
N SER A 79 -9.65 17.13 0.08
CA SER A 79 -10.33 17.81 1.18
C SER A 79 -10.07 19.31 1.19
N HIS A 80 -8.91 19.74 0.69
CA HIS A 80 -8.50 21.14 0.66
C HIS A 80 -7.82 21.45 -0.68
N PRO A 81 -8.57 21.95 -1.68
CA PRO A 81 -8.09 22.12 -3.05
C PRO A 81 -6.83 22.98 -3.20
N CYS A 82 -6.56 23.88 -2.26
CA CYS A 82 -5.37 24.74 -2.23
C CYS A 82 -4.13 24.06 -1.63
N THR A 83 -4.22 22.79 -1.24
CA THR A 83 -3.10 22.04 -0.63
C THR A 83 -2.73 20.84 -1.46
N GLN A 84 -1.46 20.45 -1.37
CA GLN A 84 -0.92 19.28 -2.05
C GLN A 84 -0.19 18.39 -1.05
N HIS A 85 -0.18 17.10 -1.34
CA HIS A 85 0.58 16.10 -0.60
C HIS A 85 1.84 15.74 -1.37
N ASN A 86 2.96 15.74 -0.66
CA ASN A 86 4.25 15.37 -1.23
C ASN A 86 4.38 13.86 -1.10
N ILE A 87 4.70 13.21 -2.21
CA ILE A 87 4.94 11.78 -2.30
C ILE A 87 6.38 11.58 -2.72
N ASN A 88 7.04 10.62 -2.08
CA ASN A 88 8.35 10.13 -2.49
C ASN A 88 8.27 8.60 -2.56
N PHE A 89 8.63 8.02 -3.70
CA PHE A 89 8.66 6.57 -3.90
C PHE A 89 9.83 5.88 -3.18
N GLY A 90 10.79 6.67 -2.69
CA GLY A 90 11.97 6.18 -2.03
C GLY A 90 12.99 5.61 -3.01
N GLU A 91 14.18 5.34 -2.48
CA GLU A 91 15.30 4.71 -3.16
C GLU A 91 15.91 3.65 -2.23
N SER A 92 17.00 2.99 -2.61
CA SER A 92 17.57 1.84 -1.89
C SER A 92 17.64 1.99 -0.37
N ILE A 93 17.95 3.19 0.14
CA ILE A 93 18.10 3.48 1.57
C ILE A 93 16.96 4.35 2.13
N ILE A 94 16.15 4.94 1.26
CA ILE A 94 15.13 5.93 1.63
C ILE A 94 13.77 5.26 1.49
N MET A 95 13.05 5.12 2.60
CA MET A 95 11.70 4.57 2.57
C MET A 95 10.75 5.48 1.80
N PRO A 96 9.75 4.92 1.09
CA PRO A 96 8.70 5.73 0.50
C PRO A 96 8.02 6.59 1.57
N SER A 97 7.45 7.72 1.18
CA SER A 97 6.72 8.57 2.11
C SER A 97 5.63 9.39 1.44
N CYS A 98 4.60 9.73 2.22
CA CYS A 98 3.60 10.71 1.87
C CYS A 98 3.25 11.59 3.08
N THR A 99 2.97 12.87 2.86
CA THR A 99 2.62 13.82 3.94
C THR A 99 1.19 13.66 4.48
N CYS A 100 0.38 12.75 3.92
CA CYS A 100 -1.00 12.57 4.35
C CYS A 100 -1.13 11.73 5.64
N LYS A 101 -2.27 11.91 6.34
CA LYS A 101 -2.58 11.18 7.59
C LYS A 101 -2.67 9.66 7.42
N ASP A 102 -3.15 9.22 6.26
CA ASP A 102 -3.32 7.80 5.95
C ASP A 102 -1.97 7.09 5.89
N TRP A 103 -0.99 7.68 5.20
CA TRP A 103 0.39 7.23 5.22
C TRP A 103 0.99 7.27 6.62
N ALA A 104 0.77 8.37 7.37
CA ALA A 104 1.29 8.51 8.73
C ALA A 104 0.85 7.35 9.64
N LYS A 105 -0.40 6.90 9.50
CA LYS A 105 -1.00 5.82 10.30
C LYS A 105 -0.60 4.43 9.84
N HIS A 106 -0.69 4.14 8.54
CA HIS A 106 -0.57 2.77 8.04
C HIS A 106 0.81 2.44 7.47
N LYS A 107 1.57 3.45 7.02
CA LYS A 107 2.84 3.27 6.27
C LYS A 107 2.69 2.37 5.04
N LEU A 108 1.47 2.32 4.49
CA LEU A 108 1.09 1.59 3.27
C LEU A 108 0.73 2.60 2.16
N PRO A 109 0.77 2.21 0.87
CA PRO A 109 0.42 3.12 -0.21
C PRO A 109 -0.99 3.68 -0.04
N CYS A 110 -1.04 4.96 0.30
CA CYS A 110 -2.29 5.71 0.46
C CYS A 110 -2.91 6.03 -0.92
N LYS A 111 -4.08 6.67 -0.91
CA LYS A 111 -4.78 7.09 -2.15
C LYS A 111 -3.91 7.95 -3.08
N HIS A 112 -2.99 8.74 -2.54
CA HIS A 112 -2.11 9.59 -3.36
C HIS A 112 -1.05 8.76 -4.13
N PHE A 113 -0.48 7.71 -3.51
CA PHE A 113 0.37 6.76 -4.23
C PHE A 113 -0.41 6.04 -5.31
N CYS A 114 -1.62 5.60 -4.97
CA CYS A 114 -2.51 4.92 -5.89
C CYS A 114 -2.93 5.81 -7.07
N ALA A 115 -3.10 7.11 -6.87
CA ALA A 115 -3.34 8.06 -7.94
C ALA A 115 -2.16 8.10 -8.93
N VAL A 116 -0.92 8.12 -8.42
CA VAL A 116 0.27 8.01 -9.28
C VAL A 116 0.28 6.68 -10.04
N PHE A 117 -0.04 5.55 -9.38
CA PHE A 117 -0.12 4.24 -10.03
C PHE A 117 -1.13 4.21 -11.19
N ASN A 118 -2.24 4.93 -11.07
CA ASN A 118 -3.31 4.95 -12.07
C ASN A 118 -3.00 5.86 -13.27
N HIS A 119 -2.30 6.98 -13.07
CA HIS A 119 -2.13 8.01 -14.10
C HIS A 119 -0.73 8.11 -14.68
N VAL A 120 0.29 7.61 -13.98
CA VAL A 120 1.69 7.69 -14.41
C VAL A 120 2.19 6.28 -14.70
N HIS A 121 2.07 5.84 -15.95
CA HIS A 121 2.26 4.45 -16.36
C HIS A 121 3.65 3.88 -16.00
N GLU A 122 4.68 4.71 -15.91
CA GLU A 122 6.03 4.31 -15.53
C GLU A 122 6.25 4.17 -14.01
N TRP A 123 5.32 4.68 -13.21
CA TRP A 123 5.42 4.83 -11.76
C TRP A 123 4.34 4.02 -11.03
N GLY A 124 4.59 2.71 -10.94
CA GLY A 124 3.75 1.76 -10.19
C GLY A 124 4.40 1.26 -8.90
N TRP A 125 3.79 0.21 -8.31
CA TRP A 125 4.34 -0.51 -7.15
C TRP A 125 5.82 -0.86 -7.35
N GLU A 126 6.18 -1.27 -8.57
CA GLU A 126 7.55 -1.70 -8.89
C GLU A 126 8.61 -0.59 -8.86
N LYS A 127 8.23 0.66 -8.59
CA LYS A 127 9.15 1.78 -8.39
C LYS A 127 9.32 2.17 -6.92
N LEU A 128 8.57 1.58 -6.00
CA LEU A 128 8.79 1.78 -4.56
C LEU A 128 10.16 1.22 -4.15
N ALA A 129 10.79 1.76 -3.12
CA ALA A 129 12.06 1.22 -2.62
C ALA A 129 12.02 -0.32 -2.44
N SER A 130 13.08 -1.03 -2.83
CA SER A 130 13.11 -2.51 -2.80
C SER A 130 12.94 -3.08 -1.38
N ASN A 131 13.49 -2.39 -0.39
CA ASN A 131 13.40 -2.81 1.02
C ASN A 131 12.01 -2.62 1.64
N TYR A 132 11.10 -1.99 0.90
CA TYR A 132 9.72 -1.74 1.33
C TYR A 132 8.71 -2.73 0.76
N ARG A 133 8.95 -3.26 -0.45
CA ARG A 133 7.99 -4.11 -1.19
C ARG A 133 7.94 -5.56 -0.72
#